data_AF-A0A843CYC5-F1
#
_entry.id   AF-A0A843CYC5-F1
#
_cell.length_a   1.000
_cell.length_b   1.000
_cell.length_c   1.000
_cell.angle_alpha   90.00
_cell.angle_beta   90.00
_cell.angle_gamma   90.00
#
_symmetry.space_group_name_H-M   'P 1'
#
loop_
_entity.id
_entity.type
_entity.pdbx_description
1 polymer ?
#
loop_
_entity_poly.entity_id
_entity_poly.type
_entity_poly.pdbx_seq_one_letter_code
_entity_poly.pdbx_strand_id
1 'polypeptide(L)'
;MTEKENPKEYPKEYPKEYPKEYPKEYPKECRREIQKETPSETGKETGKETGKEMHYLAPHLPCGLVTPAQLRAFADLAERNHIGTIKISSAQRFVFASEEIDEEKELEKLGLRSGTIHAVCVRDIRTCSGKKFCSHAKQDAVALGLELDRRFFGLPLPTTVKIGVSGCALSCAESLFRDIGFIGTPSGFRLYAGGISSGNARIADPVAERLSQEEAVAVTEKIIGFIRNYPGISPKTRLGMIIDEIGTDAFRKGIGLDRSSGYVRKFPGYVKSRPAFRISQRSGSSGCFPVLLNRPVPFVFPAHSIRILQESDNNYRR
;
A
#
# COMPACT_ATOMS: atom_id res chain seq x y z
N MET A 1 11.82 -4.30 -49.71
CA MET A 1 11.74 -4.21 -48.24
C MET A 1 10.79 -3.07 -47.92
N THR A 2 9.52 -3.38 -47.68
CA THR A 2 8.47 -2.39 -47.43
C THR A 2 8.39 -2.09 -45.94
N GLU A 3 8.69 -0.84 -45.57
CA GLU A 3 8.33 -0.25 -44.29
C GLU A 3 6.82 -0.44 -44.05
N LYS A 4 6.45 -0.98 -42.89
CA LYS A 4 5.08 -0.92 -42.39
C LYS A 4 5.08 -0.14 -41.09
N GLU A 5 4.30 0.92 -41.13
CA GLU A 5 4.20 2.02 -40.19
C GLU A 5 3.71 1.55 -38.82
N ASN A 6 4.36 2.08 -37.78
CA ASN A 6 3.96 1.94 -36.39
C ASN A 6 2.88 3.01 -36.12
N PRO A 7 1.63 2.69 -35.74
CA PRO A 7 0.59 3.69 -35.53
C PRO A 7 0.92 4.52 -34.27
N LYS A 8 1.64 5.63 -34.46
CA LYS A 8 1.84 6.69 -33.49
C LYS A 8 0.60 7.59 -33.48
N GLU A 9 -0.44 7.18 -32.79
CA GLU A 9 -1.41 8.17 -32.28
C GLU A 9 -2.09 7.66 -31.02
N TYR A 10 -1.49 8.00 -29.88
CA TYR A 10 -2.16 7.98 -28.58
C TYR A 10 -3.11 9.19 -28.51
N PRO A 11 -4.29 9.06 -27.89
CA PRO A 11 -5.24 10.16 -27.77
C PRO A 11 -4.57 11.38 -27.12
N LYS A 12 -4.63 12.51 -27.84
CA LYS A 12 -3.87 13.75 -27.59
C LYS A 12 -4.42 14.62 -26.45
N GLU A 13 -5.52 14.25 -25.82
CA GLU A 13 -6.10 15.05 -24.74
C GLU A 13 -6.36 14.20 -23.49
N TYR A 14 -5.43 14.34 -22.55
CA TYR A 14 -5.57 13.95 -21.15
C TYR A 14 -5.87 15.22 -20.34
N PRO A 15 -6.56 15.12 -19.18
CA PRO A 15 -6.76 16.27 -18.29
C PRO A 15 -5.39 16.85 -17.92
N LYS A 16 -5.09 18.06 -18.41
CA LYS A 16 -3.81 18.74 -18.17
C LYS A 16 -3.63 19.19 -16.71
N GLU A 17 -4.70 19.19 -15.92
CA GLU A 17 -4.68 19.61 -14.52
C GLU A 17 -5.30 18.54 -13.62
N TYR A 18 -4.57 18.18 -12.56
CA TYR A 18 -5.15 17.48 -11.42
C TYR A 18 -6.18 18.38 -10.74
N PRO A 19 -7.21 17.81 -10.09
CA PRO A 19 -8.19 18.61 -9.38
C PRO A 19 -7.51 19.60 -8.42
N LYS A 20 -7.78 20.90 -8.60
CA LYS A 20 -7.38 21.97 -7.67
C LYS A 20 -8.15 21.85 -6.33
N GLU A 21 -9.31 21.19 -6.36
CA GLU A 21 -10.16 20.88 -5.20
C GLU A 21 -10.62 19.43 -5.26
N TYR A 22 -10.56 18.74 -4.11
CA TYR A 22 -11.03 17.37 -3.96
C TYR A 22 -12.58 17.29 -3.97
N PRO A 23 -13.18 16.13 -4.32
CA PRO A 23 -14.63 15.94 -4.23
C PRO A 23 -15.16 16.27 -2.84
N LYS A 24 -16.21 17.07 -2.75
CA LYS A 24 -16.76 17.55 -1.45
C LYS A 24 -17.65 16.50 -0.75
N GLU A 25 -18.14 15.48 -1.48
CA GLU A 25 -19.11 14.51 -0.95
C GLU A 25 -18.53 13.10 -0.81
N TYR A 26 -18.01 12.85 0.39
CA TYR A 26 -17.63 11.58 1.02
C TYR A 26 -18.80 10.88 1.77
N PRO A 27 -19.04 9.54 1.77
CA PRO A 27 -19.87 8.92 2.81
C PRO A 27 -19.35 9.25 4.22
N LYS A 28 -20.22 9.77 5.09
CA LYS A 28 -19.87 10.33 6.41
C LYS A 28 -19.64 9.27 7.51
N GLU A 29 -19.92 8.01 7.22
CA GLU A 29 -20.17 6.95 8.23
C GLU A 29 -18.92 6.33 8.86
N CYS A 30 -17.71 6.60 8.36
CA CYS A 30 -16.49 5.94 8.89
C CYS A 30 -16.08 6.42 10.31
N ARG A 31 -16.80 7.38 10.91
CA ARG A 31 -16.24 8.22 11.99
C ARG A 31 -16.32 7.66 13.41
N ARG A 32 -17.22 6.73 13.76
CA ARG A 32 -17.53 6.52 15.20
C ARG A 32 -17.60 5.09 15.75
N GLU A 33 -17.95 4.08 14.95
CA GLU A 33 -18.21 2.76 15.54
C GLU A 33 -16.95 1.90 15.68
N ILE A 34 -16.03 1.96 14.70
CA ILE A 34 -14.88 1.04 14.67
C ILE A 34 -13.82 1.36 15.73
N GLN A 35 -13.64 2.63 16.12
CA GLN A 35 -12.68 2.99 17.18
C GLN A 35 -13.12 2.51 18.57
N LYS A 36 -14.43 2.36 18.82
CA LYS A 36 -14.94 1.83 20.08
C LYS A 36 -14.89 0.30 20.16
N GLU A 37 -14.90 -0.38 19.01
CA GLU A 37 -15.04 -1.83 18.93
C GLU A 37 -13.73 -2.59 18.67
N THR A 38 -12.58 -1.93 18.45
CA THR A 38 -11.30 -2.62 18.56
C THR A 38 -11.00 -2.91 20.03
N PRO A 39 -11.03 -4.17 20.49
CA PRO A 39 -10.57 -4.47 21.84
C PRO A 39 -9.09 -4.10 21.90
N SER A 40 -8.70 -3.38 22.94
CA SER A 40 -7.31 -3.16 23.34
C SER A 40 -6.63 -4.45 23.83
N GLU A 41 -6.86 -5.56 23.13
CA GLU A 41 -6.27 -6.86 23.42
C GLU A 41 -4.93 -6.99 22.68
N THR A 42 -3.99 -6.14 23.07
CA THR A 42 -2.58 -6.53 23.09
C THR A 42 -2.12 -6.45 24.54
N GLY A 43 -2.68 -7.35 25.36
CA GLY A 43 -2.12 -7.72 26.65
C GLY A 43 -0.81 -8.48 26.44
N LYS A 44 0.27 -7.75 26.22
CA LYS A 44 1.59 -8.14 26.71
C LYS A 44 2.03 -7.01 27.63
N GLU A 45 2.01 -7.31 28.92
CA GLU A 45 2.53 -6.48 29.99
C GLU A 45 3.93 -5.98 29.60
N THR A 46 3.97 -4.75 29.10
CA THR A 46 5.14 -3.90 29.07
C THR A 46 4.77 -2.73 29.96
N GLY A 47 5.65 -2.43 30.91
CA GLY A 47 5.35 -1.67 32.12
C GLY A 47 4.46 -0.45 31.89
N LYS A 48 3.46 -0.30 32.77
CA LYS A 48 2.71 0.95 32.93
C LYS A 48 3.67 2.04 33.42
N GLU A 49 4.42 2.62 32.49
CA GLU A 49 4.91 3.98 32.65
C GLU A 49 3.71 4.90 32.42
N THR A 50 3.58 5.93 33.25
CA THR A 50 2.53 6.95 33.23
C THR A 50 2.62 7.80 31.96
N GLY A 51 2.35 7.21 30.81
CA GLY A 51 2.31 7.89 29.51
C GLY A 51 0.91 8.44 29.27
N LYS A 52 0.81 9.75 29.06
CA LYS A 52 -0.44 10.38 28.60
C LYS A 52 -0.86 9.77 27.26
N GLU A 53 -2.16 9.73 27.01
CA GLU A 53 -2.72 9.20 25.76
C GLU A 53 -2.29 10.09 24.58
N MET A 54 -1.74 9.47 23.54
CA MET A 54 -1.20 10.18 22.38
C MET A 54 -2.22 10.10 21.23
N HIS A 55 -2.72 11.26 20.80
CA HIS A 55 -3.69 11.37 19.73
C HIS A 55 -2.99 11.52 18.36
N TYR A 56 -3.55 10.87 17.34
CA TYR A 56 -3.02 10.89 15.99
C TYR A 56 -4.00 11.57 15.05
N LEU A 57 -3.56 12.66 14.42
CA LEU A 57 -4.28 13.31 13.33
C LEU A 57 -3.62 12.89 12.01
N ALA A 58 -4.42 12.35 11.09
CA ALA A 58 -3.96 12.10 9.72
C ALA A 58 -5.00 12.64 8.74
N PRO A 59 -4.71 13.71 7.99
CA PRO A 59 -5.63 14.18 6.96
C PRO A 59 -5.71 13.17 5.83
N HIS A 60 -6.91 12.99 5.27
CA HIS A 60 -7.09 12.20 4.07
C HIS A 60 -6.48 12.92 2.87
N LEU A 61 -5.57 12.23 2.18
CA LEU A 61 -4.82 12.75 1.05
C LEU A 61 -4.89 11.74 -0.10
N PRO A 62 -5.85 11.88 -1.02
CA PRO A 62 -6.02 10.95 -2.13
C PRO A 62 -4.73 10.78 -2.92
N CYS A 63 -4.30 9.53 -3.07
CA CYS A 63 -3.08 9.16 -3.79
C CYS A 63 -1.79 9.82 -3.25
N GLY A 64 -1.82 10.39 -2.05
CA GLY A 64 -0.69 11.12 -1.45
C GLY A 64 -0.35 12.43 -2.17
N LEU A 65 -1.29 13.01 -2.91
CA LEU A 65 -1.13 14.32 -3.52
C LEU A 65 -1.36 15.42 -2.47
N VAL A 66 -0.47 16.41 -2.45
CA VAL A 66 -0.57 17.56 -1.54
C VAL A 66 -0.24 18.83 -2.30
N THR A 67 -1.06 19.87 -2.11
CA THR A 67 -0.82 21.20 -2.67
C THR A 67 0.16 22.00 -1.80
N PRO A 68 0.86 23.01 -2.36
CA PRO A 68 1.71 23.90 -1.57
C PRO A 68 0.95 24.60 -0.42
N ALA A 69 -0.31 24.96 -0.64
CA ALA A 69 -1.15 25.57 0.40
C ALA A 69 -1.42 24.60 1.56
N GLN A 70 -1.77 23.34 1.26
CA GLN A 70 -1.92 22.31 2.28
C GLN A 70 -0.61 22.04 3.03
N LEU A 71 0.54 22.01 2.33
CA LEU A 71 1.84 21.83 2.99
C LEU A 71 2.16 22.97 3.98
N ARG A 72 1.87 24.23 3.63
CA ARG A 72 2.01 25.36 4.57
C ARG A 72 1.07 25.19 5.75
N ALA A 73 -0.20 24.89 5.50
CA ALA A 73 -1.20 24.69 6.54
C ALA A 73 -0.85 23.53 7.51
N PHE A 74 -0.19 22.48 7.00
CA PHE A 74 0.35 21.37 7.79
C PHE A 74 1.54 21.79 8.66
N ALA A 75 2.43 22.64 8.13
CA ALA A 75 3.50 23.24 8.92
C ALA A 75 2.91 24.12 10.03
N ASP A 76 1.97 25.00 9.71
CA ASP A 76 1.31 25.88 10.68
C ASP A 76 0.56 25.07 11.75
N LEU A 77 -0.10 23.97 11.36
CA LEU A 77 -0.75 23.05 12.30
C LEU A 77 0.26 22.42 13.26
N ALA A 78 1.41 21.97 12.75
CA ALA A 78 2.44 21.37 13.57
C ALA A 78 3.02 22.40 14.56
N GLU A 79 3.33 23.62 14.12
CA GLU A 79 3.85 24.69 14.96
C GLU A 79 2.86 25.10 16.06
N ARG A 80 1.57 25.31 15.71
CA ARG A 80 0.52 25.68 16.68
C ARG A 80 0.28 24.64 17.76
N ASN A 81 0.46 23.36 17.43
CA ASN A 81 0.27 22.25 18.36
C ASN A 81 1.59 21.74 18.96
N HIS A 82 2.68 22.51 18.80
CA HIS A 82 4.02 22.18 19.31
C HIS A 82 4.54 20.80 18.87
N ILE A 83 4.17 20.36 17.65
CA ILE A 83 4.56 19.09 17.06
C ILE A 83 5.90 19.27 16.35
N GLY A 84 6.98 18.81 16.98
CA GLY A 84 8.33 18.94 16.44
C GLY A 84 8.63 18.11 15.19
N THR A 85 7.79 17.13 14.84
CA THR A 85 8.01 16.27 13.66
C THR A 85 6.71 15.75 13.07
N ILE A 86 6.61 15.82 11.75
CA ILE A 86 5.49 15.25 10.99
C ILE A 86 5.95 13.96 10.31
N LYS A 87 5.23 12.86 10.51
CA LYS A 87 5.57 11.56 9.91
C LYS A 87 4.85 11.38 8.58
N ILE A 88 5.59 11.14 7.50
CA ILE A 88 5.02 10.60 6.25
C ILE A 88 4.95 9.08 6.38
N SER A 89 3.75 8.50 6.29
CA SER A 89 3.56 7.06 6.42
C SER A 89 3.73 6.31 5.10
N SER A 90 3.88 4.98 5.17
CA SER A 90 3.92 4.11 3.99
C SER A 90 2.60 4.10 3.19
N ALA A 91 1.51 4.66 3.70
CA ALA A 91 0.28 4.86 2.92
C ALA A 91 0.24 6.22 2.21
N GLN A 92 1.36 6.94 2.11
CA GLN A 92 1.48 8.26 1.47
C GLN A 92 0.63 9.37 2.11
N ARG A 93 0.59 9.40 3.44
CA ARG A 93 -0.15 10.42 4.21
C ARG A 93 0.72 11.00 5.31
N PHE A 94 0.39 12.22 5.72
CA PHE A 94 1.01 12.90 6.85
C PHE A 94 0.30 12.49 8.15
N VAL A 95 1.08 12.23 9.19
CA VAL A 95 0.61 11.85 10.52
C VAL A 95 1.23 12.80 11.52
N PHE A 96 0.37 13.42 12.31
CA PHE A 96 0.69 14.33 13.40
C PHE A 96 0.33 13.62 14.69
N ALA A 97 1.28 13.55 15.63
CA ALA A 97 1.08 12.93 16.93
C ALA A 97 1.24 13.99 18.02
N SER A 98 0.27 14.10 18.91
CA SER A 98 0.29 15.02 20.04
C SER A 98 -0.64 14.53 21.15
N GLU A 99 -0.33 14.86 22.40
CA GLU A 99 -1.15 14.54 23.57
C GLU A 99 -2.38 15.44 23.68
N GLU A 100 -2.40 16.59 22.99
CA GLU A 100 -3.39 17.65 23.18
C GLU A 100 -4.16 18.01 21.91
N ILE A 101 -3.90 17.30 20.80
CA ILE A 101 -4.52 17.63 19.52
C ILE A 101 -5.97 17.12 19.42
N ASP A 102 -6.87 18.06 19.18
CA ASP A 102 -8.25 17.77 18.78
C ASP A 102 -8.29 17.55 17.25
N GLU A 103 -8.35 16.28 16.84
CA GLU A 103 -8.36 15.88 15.44
C GLU A 103 -9.52 16.51 14.67
N GLU A 104 -10.73 16.48 15.22
CA GLU A 104 -11.94 16.93 14.53
C GLU A 104 -11.89 18.43 14.26
N LYS A 105 -11.51 19.21 15.27
CA LYS A 105 -11.40 20.67 15.18
C LYS A 105 -10.33 21.13 14.20
N GLU A 106 -9.15 20.51 14.22
CA GLU A 106 -8.07 20.91 13.32
C GLU A 106 -8.34 20.49 11.87
N LEU A 107 -8.96 19.33 11.64
CA LEU A 107 -9.38 18.90 10.30
C LEU A 107 -10.47 19.81 9.72
N GLU A 108 -11.42 20.26 10.55
CA GLU A 108 -12.45 21.21 10.14
C GLU A 108 -11.83 22.54 9.68
N LYS A 109 -10.88 23.09 10.44
CA LYS A 109 -10.14 24.30 10.05
C LYS A 109 -9.39 24.16 8.74
N LEU A 110 -8.85 22.97 8.46
CA LEU A 110 -8.15 22.67 7.21
C LEU A 110 -9.11 22.40 6.05
N GLY A 111 -10.40 22.22 6.30
CA GLY A 111 -11.37 21.77 5.30
C GLY A 111 -11.07 20.36 4.78
N LEU A 112 -10.40 19.53 5.60
CA LEU A 112 -9.99 18.17 5.23
C LEU A 112 -10.74 17.12 6.06
N ARG A 113 -10.83 15.91 5.50
CA ARG A 113 -11.42 14.76 6.20
C ARG A 113 -10.33 13.98 6.93
N SER A 114 -10.74 13.20 7.93
CA SER A 114 -9.84 12.25 8.60
C SER A 114 -9.51 11.10 7.66
N GLY A 115 -8.23 10.76 7.61
CA GLY A 115 -7.70 9.57 6.95
C GLY A 115 -7.94 8.33 7.79
N THR A 116 -7.89 7.15 7.18
CA THR A 116 -8.25 5.90 7.86
C THR A 116 -7.01 5.31 8.54
N ILE A 117 -6.66 5.66 9.79
CA ILE A 117 -5.42 5.15 10.45
C ILE A 117 -5.54 3.72 10.96
N HIS A 118 -6.61 3.40 11.68
CA HIS A 118 -6.87 2.07 12.26
C HIS A 118 -8.25 1.53 11.90
N ALA A 119 -8.97 2.22 11.00
CA ALA A 119 -10.32 1.85 10.62
C ALA A 119 -10.38 0.57 9.77
N VAL A 120 -11.36 -0.27 10.08
CA VAL A 120 -11.72 -1.50 9.34
C VAL A 120 -12.61 -1.11 8.16
N CYS A 121 -11.97 -0.69 7.09
CA CYS A 121 -12.61 -0.17 5.89
C CYS A 121 -11.65 -0.29 4.69
N VAL A 122 -12.07 0.21 3.53
CA VAL A 122 -11.14 0.50 2.44
C VAL A 122 -10.24 1.68 2.86
N ARG A 123 -8.94 1.41 2.97
CA ARG A 123 -7.91 2.37 3.37
C ARG A 123 -7.53 3.32 2.25
N ASP A 124 -6.75 4.35 2.58
CA ASP A 124 -6.14 5.27 1.61
C ASP A 124 -5.52 4.50 0.42
N ILE A 125 -5.83 4.95 -0.79
CA ILE A 125 -5.35 4.32 -2.02
C ILE A 125 -3.90 4.73 -2.26
N ARG A 126 -2.98 3.76 -2.20
CA ARG A 126 -1.56 4.01 -2.47
C ARG A 126 -1.31 3.99 -3.98
N THR A 127 -0.61 4.99 -4.50
CA THR A 127 -0.22 5.04 -5.91
C THR A 127 1.28 5.24 -6.09
N CYS A 128 1.83 4.85 -7.23
CA CYS A 128 3.16 5.34 -7.61
C CYS A 128 3.05 6.79 -8.09
N SER A 129 4.18 7.46 -8.32
CA SER A 129 4.21 8.85 -8.81
C SER A 129 3.46 9.06 -10.14
N GLY A 130 3.09 8.00 -10.88
CA GLY A 130 2.25 8.10 -12.07
C GLY A 130 2.98 8.72 -13.26
N LYS A 131 2.22 8.96 -14.35
CA LYS A 131 2.79 9.35 -15.65
C LYS A 131 3.35 10.78 -15.67
N LYS A 132 2.84 11.66 -14.81
CA LYS A 132 3.31 13.05 -14.71
C LYS A 132 4.73 13.14 -14.14
N PHE A 133 5.07 12.28 -13.17
CA PHE A 133 6.32 12.37 -12.42
C PHE A 133 7.33 11.26 -12.79
N CYS A 134 6.91 10.20 -13.49
CA CYS A 134 7.74 9.04 -13.80
C CYS A 134 7.64 8.63 -15.27
N SER A 135 8.78 8.64 -15.98
CA SER A 135 8.89 8.22 -17.38
C SER A 135 8.70 6.71 -17.60
N HIS A 136 8.82 5.90 -16.56
CA HIS A 136 8.62 4.45 -16.65
C HIS A 136 7.14 4.05 -16.71
N ALA A 137 6.23 4.95 -16.29
CA ALA A 137 4.80 4.67 -16.23
C ALA A 137 4.25 4.29 -17.61
N LYS A 138 3.65 3.10 -17.71
CA LYS A 138 2.95 2.62 -18.91
C LYS A 138 1.48 3.00 -18.90
N GLN A 139 0.90 3.10 -17.71
CA GLN A 139 -0.47 3.56 -17.47
C GLN A 139 -0.49 4.65 -16.39
N ASP A 140 -1.54 5.46 -16.38
CA ASP A 140 -1.71 6.50 -15.36
C ASP A 140 -2.28 5.92 -14.06
N ALA A 141 -1.37 5.61 -13.13
CA ALA A 141 -1.74 5.08 -11.83
C ALA A 141 -2.43 6.11 -10.93
N VAL A 142 -2.14 7.40 -11.09
CA VAL A 142 -2.75 8.44 -10.26
C VAL A 142 -4.18 8.68 -10.69
N ALA A 143 -4.46 8.69 -12.00
CA ALA A 143 -5.82 8.80 -12.52
C ALA A 143 -6.72 7.65 -12.03
N LEU A 144 -6.25 6.39 -12.17
CA LEU A 144 -6.98 5.23 -11.64
C LEU A 144 -7.11 5.30 -10.12
N GLY A 145 -6.04 5.65 -9.41
CA GLY A 145 -6.06 5.76 -7.95
C GLY A 145 -7.07 6.79 -7.43
N LEU A 146 -7.18 7.96 -8.06
CA LEU A 146 -8.14 9.01 -7.69
C LEU A 146 -9.58 8.54 -7.91
N GLU A 147 -9.85 7.81 -8.99
CA GLU A 147 -11.19 7.28 -9.25
C GLU A 147 -11.58 6.17 -8.26
N LEU A 148 -10.62 5.31 -7.90
CA LEU A 148 -10.81 4.30 -6.84
C LEU A 148 -11.04 4.96 -5.47
N ASP A 149 -10.28 6.02 -5.17
CA ASP A 149 -10.39 6.77 -3.92
C ASP A 149 -11.78 7.42 -3.81
N ARG A 150 -12.21 8.14 -4.85
CA ARG A 150 -13.52 8.78 -4.94
C ARG A 150 -14.67 7.81 -4.69
N ARG A 151 -14.58 6.58 -5.19
CA ARG A 151 -15.67 5.59 -5.07
C ARG A 151 -15.61 4.76 -3.80
N PHE A 152 -14.42 4.42 -3.34
CA PHE A 152 -14.26 3.34 -2.36
C PHE A 152 -13.63 3.76 -1.05
N PHE A 153 -12.92 4.91 -0.98
CA PHE A 153 -12.26 5.32 0.25
C PHE A 153 -13.24 5.42 1.43
N GLY A 154 -12.88 4.80 2.55
CA GLY A 154 -13.66 4.85 3.78
C GLY A 154 -14.92 3.96 3.77
N LEU A 155 -15.16 3.18 2.72
CA LEU A 155 -16.27 2.23 2.70
C LEU A 155 -16.10 1.19 3.82
N PRO A 156 -17.10 1.03 4.72
CA PRO A 156 -17.05 0.03 5.77
C PRO A 156 -17.09 -1.37 5.18
N LEU A 157 -16.24 -2.24 5.71
CA LEU A 157 -16.10 -3.63 5.30
C LEU A 157 -15.84 -4.49 6.54
N PRO A 158 -16.14 -5.80 6.49
CA PRO A 158 -15.88 -6.70 7.62
C PRO A 158 -14.37 -6.89 7.90
N THR A 159 -13.50 -6.46 6.98
CA THR A 159 -12.05 -6.43 7.13
C THR A 159 -11.42 -5.23 6.45
N THR A 160 -10.18 -4.92 6.82
CA THR A 160 -9.40 -3.83 6.22
C THR A 160 -8.92 -4.23 4.82
N VAL A 161 -9.22 -3.38 3.84
CA VAL A 161 -8.77 -3.54 2.45
C VAL A 161 -7.80 -2.44 2.09
N LYS A 162 -6.62 -2.82 1.61
CA LYS A 162 -5.60 -1.91 1.09
C LYS A 162 -5.52 -2.06 -0.43
N ILE A 163 -5.53 -0.94 -1.13
CA ILE A 163 -5.45 -0.90 -2.59
C ILE A 163 -4.14 -0.22 -3.00
N GLY A 164 -3.47 -0.76 -4.02
CA GLY A 164 -2.22 -0.21 -4.55
C GLY A 164 -2.18 -0.16 -6.06
N VAL A 165 -1.96 1.02 -6.64
CA VAL A 165 -1.92 1.23 -8.08
C VAL A 165 -0.52 1.65 -8.53
N SER A 166 0.11 0.83 -9.37
CA SER A 166 1.41 1.11 -9.96
C SER A 166 1.29 1.23 -11.47
N GLY A 167 1.93 2.24 -12.06
CA GLY A 167 1.84 2.51 -13.51
C GLY A 167 2.74 1.61 -14.36
N CYS A 168 3.63 0.85 -13.74
CA CYS A 168 4.59 -0.04 -14.41
C CYS A 168 5.01 -1.19 -13.49
N ALA A 169 5.73 -2.17 -14.05
CA ALA A 169 6.17 -3.39 -13.37
C ALA A 169 7.07 -3.18 -12.14
N LEU A 170 7.69 -1.99 -11.97
CA LEU A 170 8.47 -1.66 -10.77
C LEU A 170 7.65 -1.68 -9.47
N SER A 171 6.32 -1.56 -9.58
CA SER A 171 5.41 -1.76 -8.45
C SER A 171 5.70 -0.87 -7.23
N CYS A 172 6.03 0.41 -7.44
CA CYS A 172 6.39 1.34 -6.35
C CYS A 172 5.27 1.57 -5.31
N ALA A 173 4.00 1.28 -5.68
CA ALA A 173 2.87 1.28 -4.76
C ALA A 173 2.75 -0.02 -3.94
N GLU A 174 3.72 -0.93 -4.06
CA GLU A 174 3.73 -2.27 -3.47
C GLU A 174 2.50 -3.09 -3.88
N SER A 175 2.05 -2.94 -5.14
CA SER A 175 0.76 -3.47 -5.63
C SER A 175 0.62 -4.99 -5.42
N LEU A 176 1.71 -5.76 -5.39
CA LEU A 176 1.68 -7.20 -5.13
C LEU A 176 1.45 -7.58 -3.66
N PHE A 177 1.60 -6.64 -2.72
CA PHE A 177 1.39 -6.86 -1.28
C PHE A 177 0.14 -6.17 -0.75
N ARG A 178 -0.69 -5.63 -1.64
CA ARG A 178 -2.00 -5.03 -1.33
C ARG A 178 -3.11 -6.05 -1.56
N ASP A 179 -4.23 -5.91 -0.85
CA ASP A 179 -5.38 -6.79 -1.04
C ASP A 179 -5.86 -6.70 -2.49
N ILE A 180 -5.87 -5.49 -3.06
CA ILE A 180 -6.18 -5.23 -4.47
C ILE A 180 -5.01 -4.45 -5.08
N GLY A 181 -4.37 -5.03 -6.08
CA GLY A 181 -3.16 -4.51 -6.71
C GLY A 181 -3.33 -4.31 -8.20
N PHE A 182 -3.01 -3.13 -8.71
CA PHE A 182 -2.96 -2.86 -10.14
C PHE A 182 -1.54 -2.55 -10.61
N ILE A 183 -1.11 -3.18 -11.69
CA ILE A 183 0.17 -2.91 -12.35
C ILE A 183 -0.07 -2.56 -13.81
N GLY A 184 0.37 -1.37 -14.23
CA GLY A 184 0.25 -0.89 -15.60
C GLY A 184 1.14 -1.67 -16.57
N THR A 185 0.55 -2.02 -17.70
CA THR A 185 1.20 -2.64 -18.88
C THR A 185 0.87 -1.81 -20.12
N PRO A 186 1.59 -1.96 -21.24
CA PRO A 186 1.24 -1.27 -22.48
C PRO A 186 -0.21 -1.51 -22.95
N SER A 187 -0.78 -2.67 -22.61
CA SER A 187 -2.13 -3.09 -23.02
C SER A 187 -3.23 -2.81 -21.99
N GLY A 188 -2.94 -2.07 -20.92
CA GLY A 188 -3.89 -1.79 -19.82
C GLY A 188 -3.34 -2.21 -18.46
N PHE A 189 -4.19 -2.32 -17.44
CA PHE A 189 -3.81 -2.75 -16.10
C PHE A 189 -3.89 -4.27 -15.93
N ARG A 190 -2.93 -4.83 -15.18
CA ARG A 190 -3.01 -6.17 -14.63
C ARG A 190 -3.45 -6.10 -13.17
N LEU A 191 -4.46 -6.88 -12.84
CA LEU A 191 -5.02 -7.01 -11.50
C LEU A 191 -4.38 -8.19 -10.78
N TYR A 192 -4.01 -7.93 -9.53
CA TYR A 192 -3.57 -8.90 -8.54
C TYR A 192 -4.47 -8.81 -7.31
N ALA A 193 -4.73 -9.92 -6.62
CA ALA A 193 -5.53 -9.93 -5.40
C ALA A 193 -4.95 -10.81 -4.29
N GLY A 194 -5.22 -10.40 -3.05
CA GLY A 194 -4.86 -11.15 -1.84
C GLY A 194 -3.45 -10.90 -1.32
N GLY A 195 -2.81 -9.78 -1.64
CA GLY A 195 -1.51 -9.44 -1.09
C GLY A 195 -1.61 -9.07 0.40
N ILE A 196 -0.61 -9.48 1.18
CA ILE A 196 -0.52 -9.17 2.61
C ILE A 196 0.88 -8.62 2.92
N SER A 197 0.93 -7.41 3.48
CA SER A 197 2.16 -6.70 3.87
C SER A 197 2.42 -6.72 5.40
N SER A 198 1.71 -7.58 6.14
CA SER A 198 1.81 -7.70 7.61
C SER A 198 2.48 -9.02 8.01
N GLY A 199 2.36 -9.43 9.29
CA GLY A 199 3.12 -10.56 9.87
C GLY A 199 3.23 -11.82 9.00
N ASN A 200 2.13 -12.25 8.37
CA ASN A 200 2.14 -13.32 7.38
C ASN A 200 2.17 -12.72 5.97
N ALA A 201 3.36 -12.36 5.50
CA ALA A 201 3.53 -11.75 4.19
C ALA A 201 3.08 -12.71 3.08
N ARG A 202 2.26 -12.20 2.15
CA ARG A 202 1.71 -12.97 1.03
C ARG A 202 1.79 -12.15 -0.25
N ILE A 203 2.32 -12.77 -1.31
CA ILE A 203 2.29 -12.19 -2.65
C ILE A 203 0.90 -12.43 -3.24
N ALA A 204 0.30 -11.38 -3.80
CA ALA A 204 -1.01 -11.43 -4.44
C ALA A 204 -1.02 -12.35 -5.67
N ASP A 205 -2.13 -13.05 -5.89
CA ASP A 205 -2.31 -13.89 -7.06
C ASP A 205 -2.71 -13.03 -8.26
N PRO A 206 -2.22 -13.32 -9.47
CA PRO A 206 -2.71 -12.65 -10.67
C PRO A 206 -4.17 -13.03 -10.91
N VAL A 207 -5.04 -12.07 -11.19
CA VAL A 207 -6.48 -12.31 -11.35
C VAL A 207 -6.92 -12.07 -12.78
N ALA A 208 -6.57 -10.91 -13.34
CA ALA A 208 -6.97 -10.46 -14.68
C ALA A 208 -5.89 -9.57 -15.29
N GLU A 209 -5.88 -9.43 -16.61
CA GLU A 209 -4.97 -8.54 -17.33
C GLU A 209 -5.66 -7.75 -18.44
N ARG A 210 -4.99 -6.69 -18.92
CA ARG A 210 -5.47 -5.82 -20.00
C ARG A 210 -6.74 -5.03 -19.67
N LEU A 211 -6.94 -4.72 -18.39
CA LEU A 211 -8.08 -3.94 -17.94
C LEU A 211 -7.93 -2.46 -18.34
N SER A 212 -8.98 -1.85 -18.86
CA SER A 212 -9.09 -0.39 -18.92
C SER A 212 -9.20 0.20 -17.50
N GLN A 213 -9.18 1.53 -17.39
CA GLN A 213 -9.39 2.20 -16.11
C GLN A 213 -10.81 1.94 -15.58
N GLU A 214 -11.81 1.98 -16.45
CA GLU A 214 -13.22 1.74 -16.12
C GLU A 214 -13.42 0.29 -15.66
N GLU A 215 -12.81 -0.67 -16.37
CA GLU A 215 -12.86 -2.09 -16.02
C GLU A 215 -12.14 -2.37 -14.70
N ALA A 216 -11.00 -1.70 -14.44
CA ALA A 216 -10.28 -1.79 -13.17
C ALA A 216 -11.13 -1.28 -11.98
N VAL A 217 -11.92 -0.24 -12.19
CA VAL A 217 -12.87 0.27 -11.19
C VAL A 217 -14.03 -0.72 -10.99
N ALA A 218 -14.62 -1.21 -12.09
CA ALA A 218 -15.74 -2.15 -12.04
C ALA A 218 -15.36 -3.49 -11.37
N VAL A 219 -14.17 -4.03 -11.64
CA VAL A 219 -13.70 -5.24 -10.96
C VAL A 219 -13.40 -5.00 -9.48
N THR A 220 -12.92 -3.80 -9.11
CA THR A 220 -12.72 -3.45 -7.70
C THR A 220 -14.04 -3.45 -6.95
N GLU A 221 -15.10 -2.92 -7.54
CA GLU A 221 -16.45 -2.97 -6.98
C GLU A 221 -16.92 -4.41 -6.74
N LYS A 222 -16.70 -5.31 -7.71
CA LYS A 222 -17.02 -6.73 -7.57
C LYS A 222 -16.23 -7.41 -6.45
N ILE A 223 -14.93 -7.09 -6.29
CA ILE A 223 -14.11 -7.63 -5.20
C ILE A 223 -14.61 -7.11 -3.84
N ILE A 224 -14.95 -5.82 -3.74
CA ILE A 224 -15.52 -5.23 -2.52
C ILE A 224 -16.86 -5.90 -2.18
N GLY A 225 -17.73 -6.11 -3.17
CA GLY A 225 -18.98 -6.83 -3.01
C GLY A 225 -18.77 -8.28 -2.56
N PHE A 226 -17.76 -8.97 -3.12
CA PHE A 226 -17.38 -10.30 -2.69
C PHE A 226 -16.94 -10.32 -1.21
N ILE A 227 -16.06 -9.41 -0.80
CA ILE A 227 -15.61 -9.30 0.60
C ILE A 227 -16.77 -9.00 1.53
N ARG A 228 -17.67 -8.09 1.16
CA ARG A 228 -18.83 -7.71 1.98
C ARG A 228 -19.77 -8.89 2.24
N ASN A 229 -19.91 -9.78 1.26
CA ASN A 229 -20.88 -10.87 1.31
C ASN A 229 -20.26 -12.22 1.71
N TYR A 230 -18.94 -12.29 1.92
CA TYR A 230 -18.28 -13.53 2.27
C TYR A 230 -18.55 -13.90 3.75
N PRO A 231 -19.03 -15.12 4.05
CA PRO A 231 -19.42 -15.50 5.40
C PRO A 231 -18.22 -15.64 6.34
N GLY A 232 -18.39 -15.28 7.61
CA GLY A 232 -17.40 -15.55 8.66
C GLY A 232 -16.13 -14.67 8.63
N ILE A 233 -16.13 -13.53 7.94
CA ILE A 233 -15.00 -12.59 7.98
C ILE A 233 -14.95 -11.89 9.33
N SER A 234 -13.75 -11.89 9.92
CA SER A 234 -13.40 -11.02 11.04
C SER A 234 -12.48 -9.88 10.58
N PRO A 235 -12.31 -8.80 11.37
CA PRO A 235 -11.33 -7.74 11.07
C PRO A 235 -9.89 -8.23 10.91
N LYS A 236 -9.56 -9.41 11.43
CA LYS A 236 -8.24 -10.05 11.32
C LYS A 236 -8.09 -10.86 10.02
N THR A 237 -9.19 -11.27 9.41
CA THR A 237 -9.20 -12.08 8.18
C THR A 237 -8.89 -11.20 6.98
N ARG A 238 -7.84 -11.49 6.22
CA ARG A 238 -7.45 -10.71 5.02
C ARG A 238 -7.87 -11.43 3.75
N LEU A 239 -8.04 -10.68 2.65
CA LEU A 239 -8.46 -11.25 1.36
C LEU A 239 -7.54 -12.39 0.91
N GLY A 240 -6.23 -12.27 1.16
CA GLY A 240 -5.26 -13.32 0.85
C GLY A 240 -5.54 -14.66 1.55
N MET A 241 -6.01 -14.63 2.80
CA MET A 241 -6.35 -15.83 3.57
C MET A 241 -7.57 -16.52 2.98
N ILE A 242 -8.56 -15.74 2.56
CA ILE A 242 -9.77 -16.26 1.89
C ILE A 242 -9.38 -16.92 0.57
N ILE A 243 -8.54 -16.27 -0.24
CA ILE A 243 -8.07 -16.83 -1.52
C ILE A 243 -7.24 -18.10 -1.31
N ASP A 244 -6.45 -18.20 -0.23
CA ASP A 244 -5.71 -19.43 0.09
C ASP A 244 -6.65 -20.59 0.47
N GLU A 245 -7.81 -20.31 1.07
CA GLU A 245 -8.82 -21.30 1.44
C GLU A 245 -9.61 -21.80 0.23
N ILE A 246 -10.19 -20.90 -0.57
CA ILE A 246 -11.09 -21.28 -1.68
C ILE A 246 -10.35 -21.51 -3.01
N GLY A 247 -9.14 -20.98 -3.13
CA GLY A 247 -8.35 -20.97 -4.36
C GLY A 247 -8.69 -19.81 -5.30
N THR A 248 -7.68 -19.38 -6.08
CA THR A 248 -7.78 -18.24 -7.00
C THR A 248 -8.86 -18.42 -8.07
N ASP A 249 -9.09 -19.65 -8.55
CA ASP A 249 -10.09 -19.91 -9.59
C ASP A 249 -11.53 -19.80 -9.05
N ALA A 250 -11.78 -20.23 -7.81
CA ALA A 250 -13.07 -20.02 -7.14
C ALA A 250 -13.31 -18.54 -6.85
N PHE A 251 -12.28 -17.83 -6.39
CA PHE A 251 -12.33 -16.38 -6.19
C PHE A 251 -12.69 -15.63 -7.49
N ARG A 252 -12.00 -15.94 -8.60
CA ARG A 252 -12.27 -15.38 -9.94
C ARG A 252 -13.73 -15.58 -10.36
N LYS A 253 -14.25 -16.80 -10.18
CA LYS A 253 -15.67 -17.11 -10.45
C LYS A 253 -16.60 -16.30 -9.54
N GLY A 254 -16.27 -16.15 -8.26
CA GLY A 254 -17.03 -15.37 -7.28
C GLY A 254 -17.15 -13.88 -7.62
N ILE A 255 -16.15 -13.30 -8.28
CA ILE A 255 -16.19 -11.93 -8.80
C ILE A 255 -16.68 -11.83 -10.25
N GLY A 256 -17.24 -12.91 -10.81
CA GLY A 256 -17.79 -12.93 -12.16
C GLY A 256 -16.74 -12.79 -13.27
N LEU A 257 -15.50 -13.20 -13.02
CA LEU A 257 -14.45 -13.32 -14.03
C LEU A 257 -14.20 -14.81 -14.32
N ASP A 258 -14.77 -15.32 -15.40
CA ASP A 258 -14.48 -16.68 -15.85
C ASP A 258 -13.34 -16.71 -16.88
N ARG A 259 -12.90 -17.91 -17.28
CA ARG A 259 -11.91 -18.05 -18.35
C ARG A 259 -12.42 -17.63 -19.73
N SER A 260 -13.74 -17.49 -19.92
CA SER A 260 -14.34 -17.08 -21.19
C SER A 260 -14.31 -15.56 -21.40
N SER A 261 -14.20 -14.79 -20.31
CA SER A 261 -14.15 -13.32 -20.30
C SER A 261 -12.97 -12.68 -21.07
N GLY A 262 -12.00 -13.46 -21.55
CA GLY A 262 -10.86 -12.95 -22.33
C GLY A 262 -9.77 -12.23 -21.52
N TYR A 263 -10.06 -11.81 -20.27
CA TYR A 263 -9.11 -11.17 -19.34
C TYR A 263 -8.22 -12.16 -18.59
N VAL A 264 -8.55 -13.45 -18.62
CA VAL A 264 -7.85 -14.52 -17.90
C VAL A 264 -7.06 -15.38 -18.88
N ARG A 265 -5.76 -15.11 -19.04
CA ARG A 265 -4.84 -16.01 -19.76
C ARG A 265 -4.07 -16.91 -18.78
N LYS A 266 -3.40 -17.95 -19.32
CA LYS A 266 -2.35 -18.65 -18.58
C LYS A 266 -1.27 -17.63 -18.23
N PHE A 267 -1.26 -17.17 -16.98
CA PHE A 267 -0.15 -16.38 -16.46
C PHE A 267 1.10 -17.27 -16.55
N PRO A 268 2.23 -16.80 -17.12
CA PRO A 268 3.48 -17.53 -17.05
C PRO A 268 3.72 -17.83 -15.56
N GLY A 269 3.84 -19.11 -15.23
CA GLY A 269 3.78 -19.58 -13.86
C GLY A 269 4.72 -18.77 -12.99
N TYR A 270 4.15 -17.89 -12.16
CA TYR A 270 4.90 -17.33 -11.05
C TYR A 270 5.11 -18.53 -10.13
N VAL A 271 6.33 -19.07 -10.12
CA VAL A 271 6.68 -20.16 -9.22
C VAL A 271 6.37 -19.63 -7.83
N LYS A 272 5.29 -20.13 -7.21
CA LYS A 272 5.07 -19.96 -5.78
C LYS A 272 6.39 -20.42 -5.17
N SER A 273 7.15 -19.49 -4.61
CA SER A 273 8.38 -19.82 -3.90
C SER A 273 8.01 -20.99 -3.00
N ARG A 274 8.70 -22.11 -3.19
CA ARG A 274 8.48 -23.36 -2.45
C ARG A 274 8.22 -23.02 -0.98
N PRO A 275 7.32 -23.75 -0.29
CA PRO A 275 7.00 -23.47 1.10
C PRO A 275 8.31 -23.29 1.87
N ALA A 276 8.33 -22.26 2.72
CA ALA A 276 9.45 -21.88 3.57
C ALA A 276 10.23 -23.12 3.98
N PHE A 277 11.55 -23.10 3.74
CA PHE A 277 12.47 -24.12 4.22
C PHE A 277 12.12 -24.35 5.69
N ARG A 278 11.42 -25.45 5.98
CA ARG A 278 11.03 -25.82 7.33
C ARG A 278 12.35 -26.20 7.96
N ILE A 279 12.94 -25.30 8.74
CA ILE A 279 14.04 -25.66 9.64
C ILE A 279 13.41 -26.69 10.57
N SER A 280 13.54 -27.97 10.22
CA SER A 280 13.13 -29.03 11.12
C SER A 280 14.11 -28.94 12.27
N GLN A 281 13.66 -28.39 13.39
CA GLN A 281 14.27 -28.74 14.65
C GLN A 281 13.99 -30.23 14.85
N ARG A 282 14.90 -31.07 14.36
CA ARG A 282 15.00 -32.44 14.82
C ARG A 282 15.63 -32.36 16.21
N SER A 283 14.76 -32.29 17.20
CA SER A 283 15.04 -32.77 18.55
C SER A 283 15.43 -34.25 18.43
N GLY A 284 16.70 -34.57 18.69
CA GLY A 284 17.17 -35.95 18.61
C GLY A 284 18.67 -36.08 18.82
N SER A 285 19.04 -36.15 20.10
CA SER A 285 20.10 -37.01 20.68
C SER A 285 21.52 -36.96 20.10
N SER A 286 22.42 -36.45 20.95
CA SER A 286 23.77 -36.98 21.25
C SER A 286 24.70 -37.31 20.08
N GLY A 287 25.63 -36.40 19.82
CA GLY A 287 26.83 -36.67 19.05
C GLY A 287 27.85 -35.55 19.21
N CYS A 288 28.74 -35.67 20.18
CA CYS A 288 29.93 -34.84 20.29
C CYS A 288 30.74 -34.95 19.00
N PHE A 289 30.96 -33.85 18.29
CA PHE A 289 32.09 -33.70 17.37
C PHE A 289 32.74 -32.32 17.55
N PRO A 290 34.08 -32.25 17.49
CA PRO A 290 34.86 -31.26 18.20
C PRO A 290 34.98 -29.93 17.44
N VAL A 291 35.16 -28.88 18.24
CA VAL A 291 35.64 -27.57 17.81
C VAL A 291 37.02 -27.75 17.17
N LEU A 292 37.09 -27.64 15.84
CA LEU A 292 38.35 -27.48 15.12
C LEU A 292 38.54 -25.99 14.79
N LEU A 293 39.39 -25.38 15.61
CA LEU A 293 40.08 -24.12 15.37
C LEU A 293 40.88 -24.15 14.04
N ASN A 294 41.00 -22.97 13.43
CA ASN A 294 42.01 -22.55 12.45
C ASN A 294 42.05 -23.22 11.07
N ARG A 295 41.55 -22.49 10.05
CA ARG A 295 42.37 -22.06 8.89
C ARG A 295 41.83 -20.74 8.31
N PRO A 296 42.60 -19.65 8.26
CA PRO A 296 42.24 -18.46 7.50
C PRO A 296 42.56 -18.69 6.01
N VAL A 297 41.58 -18.46 5.14
CA VAL A 297 41.79 -18.33 3.69
C VAL A 297 42.27 -16.91 3.40
N PRO A 298 43.37 -16.69 2.66
CA PRO A 298 43.86 -15.35 2.37
C PRO A 298 43.05 -14.73 1.24
N PHE A 299 42.27 -13.71 1.55
CA PHE A 299 41.69 -12.81 0.55
C PHE A 299 42.72 -11.72 0.25
N VAL A 300 43.44 -11.86 -0.86
CA VAL A 300 44.36 -10.85 -1.40
C VAL A 300 43.52 -9.78 -2.11
N PHE A 301 43.43 -8.58 -1.52
CA PHE A 301 42.99 -7.39 -2.24
C PHE A 301 44.20 -6.70 -2.89
N PRO A 302 44.19 -6.40 -4.20
CA PRO A 302 45.19 -5.52 -4.78
C PRO A 302 44.92 -4.08 -4.31
N ALA A 303 45.86 -3.55 -3.51
CA ALA A 303 45.85 -2.19 -3.01
C ALA A 303 46.34 -1.22 -4.08
N HIS A 304 45.46 -0.49 -4.76
CA HIS A 304 45.83 0.77 -5.45
C HIS A 304 44.76 1.85 -5.14
N SER A 305 45.13 2.74 -4.22
CA SER A 305 44.80 4.17 -4.15
C SER A 305 43.34 4.63 -4.26
N ILE A 306 42.67 4.80 -3.11
CA ILE A 306 41.68 5.87 -2.92
C ILE A 306 42.02 6.59 -1.61
N ARG A 307 42.49 7.84 -1.75
CA ARG A 307 42.76 8.79 -0.66
C ARG A 307 41.48 9.03 0.14
N ILE A 308 41.55 8.77 1.44
CA ILE A 308 40.57 9.23 2.43
C ILE A 308 40.88 10.71 2.71
N LEU A 309 39.95 11.60 2.37
CA LEU A 309 39.88 12.94 2.96
C LEU A 309 38.96 12.84 4.18
N GLN A 310 39.57 12.65 5.36
CA GLN A 310 39.02 13.08 6.63
C GLN A 310 39.35 14.56 6.77
N GLU A 311 38.35 15.43 6.78
CA GLU A 311 38.35 16.71 7.50
C GLU A 311 37.02 17.44 7.27
N SER A 312 36.14 17.44 8.27
CA SER A 312 35.29 18.56 8.73
C SER A 312 34.11 18.08 9.58
N ASP A 313 34.41 17.39 10.69
CA ASP A 313 33.54 17.43 11.87
C ASP A 313 33.79 18.75 12.59
N ASN A 314 32.95 19.77 12.33
CA ASN A 314 32.66 20.84 13.28
C ASN A 314 31.62 21.80 12.67
N ASN A 315 30.35 21.63 13.05
CA ASN A 315 29.40 22.72 13.38
C ASN A 315 27.95 22.22 13.42
N TYR A 316 27.60 21.39 14.41
CA TYR A 316 26.21 21.23 14.83
C TYR A 316 26.11 21.16 16.36
N ARG A 317 26.40 22.30 17.00
CA ARG A 317 25.95 22.67 18.34
C ARG A 317 25.81 24.18 18.41
N ARG A 318 24.58 24.67 18.23
CA ARG A 318 23.98 25.81 18.93
C ARG A 318 22.51 25.89 18.57
#